data_AF-A0A816WQT7-F1
#
_entry.id   AF-A0A816WQT7-F1
#
_cell.length_a   1.000
_cell.length_b   1.000
_cell.length_c   1.000
_cell.angle_alpha   90.00
_cell.angle_beta   90.00
_cell.angle_gamma   90.00
#
_symmetry.space_group_name_H-M   'P 1'
#
loop_
_entity.id
_entity.type
_entity.pdbx_description
1 polymer ?
#
loop_
_entity_poly.entity_id
_entity_poly.type
_entity_poly.pdbx_seq_one_letter_code
_entity_poly.pdbx_strand_id
1 'polypeptide(L)'
;MMLAVHHDLRPIVDLLFQMLPIDRAVDDLLRLTCRCTINLCIANHFCQEYQTFDQLESIRNDDNAIRMHVLLVSERIFLQHGDAAIYIEDYPLTGPAGNIAPGLEFDSTYHSHIHFDGRNGHALCTDLLTNYASHFRSIDDGNAKQASGWSPGYTLSTALLQIVTFFAEPDLRHDPLPESIIRLRNMVTTFQCHTCGHSYEKPNPQIINYSTNVSVQEEAKSTEIDDEKLKAERKHAQRQRELLEKLTCGVTKQNVIEDNICLGYPLLVKRNNYGKLQSETVLELISYDAYVAEIQKSGEDKLDYYEHLKFRSVTGKDYNHWLPIFINEAHFQKGQTIIQNSISVIYNGSALGSARYDFQPFVALKVLTALMNQSGVQLFNGEMFESKHAIEAYCHFLRLLMHFIDIYPELERNINKMVDNFMRHSQNRNKKVVPDIGEFLIQIALSNKYQFDEIRKYIYEEYFARQILWIERKGVVENLFDIKPRDLPNIFEAAKVSNHLLVSNLEMAETFIFSGVKEYLDRSYGYPPDNIVEKFQQRLKAIKAIDRYSEFVRAVKMNDTIKTPDAMIDFIISSVEISNQQGYTRIQPAFRGQSRRSYQSIQDDQHLKYQDKRQKR
;
A
#
# COMPACT_ATOMS: atom_id res chain seq x y z
N MET A 1 10.75 -24.08 13.99
CA MET A 1 9.99 -25.31 14.30
C MET A 1 9.28 -25.08 15.63
N MET A 2 8.08 -24.52 15.59
CA MET A 2 7.20 -24.38 16.75
C MET A 2 5.87 -25.02 16.37
N LEU A 3 5.46 -25.98 17.20
CA LEU A 3 4.30 -26.84 17.03
C LEU A 3 3.00 -26.04 17.13
N ALA A 4 2.13 -26.21 16.13
CA ALA A 4 0.73 -25.86 16.23
C ALA A 4 0.04 -26.80 17.23
N VAL A 5 -0.46 -26.25 18.34
CA VAL A 5 -1.43 -26.93 19.20
C VAL A 5 -2.76 -26.20 19.07
N HIS A 6 -3.63 -26.76 18.25
CA HIS A 6 -5.06 -26.49 18.27
C HIS A 6 -5.64 -27.00 19.59
N HIS A 7 -6.08 -26.11 20.48
CA HIS A 7 -7.08 -26.48 21.48
C HIS A 7 -8.42 -25.82 21.13
N ASP A 8 -9.40 -26.69 20.93
CA ASP A 8 -10.81 -26.40 20.67
C ASP A 8 -11.45 -25.75 21.91
N LEU A 9 -11.79 -24.46 21.80
CA LEU A 9 -12.38 -23.64 22.88
C LEU A 9 -13.89 -23.88 23.08
N ARG A 10 -14.52 -24.80 22.32
CA ARG A 10 -15.96 -25.08 22.40
C ARG A 10 -16.48 -25.52 23.79
N PRO A 11 -15.78 -26.32 24.61
CA PRO A 11 -16.34 -26.77 25.90
C PRO A 11 -16.50 -25.64 26.94
N ILE A 12 -15.74 -24.54 26.81
CA ILE A 12 -15.79 -23.40 27.73
C ILE A 12 -16.95 -22.46 27.35
N VAL A 13 -17.23 -22.32 26.06
CA VAL A 13 -18.32 -21.49 25.54
C VAL A 13 -19.68 -22.12 25.86
N ASP A 14 -19.80 -23.45 25.78
CA ASP A 14 -21.08 -24.14 26.05
C ASP A 14 -21.45 -24.15 27.55
N LEU A 15 -20.48 -24.07 28.46
CA LEU A 15 -20.77 -23.96 29.90
C LEU A 15 -21.23 -22.56 30.30
N LEU A 16 -20.81 -21.52 29.56
CA LEU A 16 -21.15 -20.12 29.85
C LEU A 16 -22.51 -19.70 29.28
N PHE A 17 -23.00 -20.35 28.22
CA PHE A 17 -24.29 -20.04 27.59
C PHE A 17 -25.51 -20.58 28.36
N GLN A 18 -25.35 -21.47 29.34
CA GLN A 18 -26.48 -22.05 30.08
C GLN A 18 -26.91 -21.28 31.34
N MET A 19 -26.23 -20.18 31.74
CA MET A 19 -26.50 -19.57 33.05
C MET A 19 -27.00 -18.12 33.10
N LEU A 20 -27.00 -17.29 32.04
CA LEU A 20 -27.51 -15.91 32.17
C LEU A 20 -28.13 -15.33 30.87
N PRO A 21 -29.21 -14.51 30.97
CA PRO A 21 -29.84 -13.85 29.82
C PRO A 21 -29.01 -12.65 29.30
N ILE A 22 -29.10 -12.43 27.99
CA ILE A 22 -28.07 -11.81 27.13
C ILE A 22 -27.87 -10.28 27.26
N ASP A 23 -28.75 -9.54 27.93
CA ASP A 23 -28.64 -8.05 27.94
C ASP A 23 -27.92 -7.45 29.16
N ARG A 24 -27.34 -8.27 30.05
CA ARG A 24 -26.45 -7.79 31.15
C ARG A 24 -25.04 -8.37 31.15
N ALA A 25 -24.74 -9.31 30.24
CA ALA A 25 -23.47 -10.03 30.26
C ALA A 25 -22.26 -9.19 29.79
N VAL A 26 -22.45 -8.16 28.95
CA VAL A 26 -21.33 -7.34 28.45
C VAL A 26 -20.80 -6.37 29.52
N ASP A 27 -21.71 -5.76 30.29
CA ASP A 27 -21.35 -4.84 31.37
C ASP A 27 -20.77 -5.58 32.59
N ASP A 28 -21.23 -6.81 32.86
CA ASP A 28 -20.65 -7.64 33.91
C ASP A 28 -19.37 -8.38 33.45
N LEU A 29 -19.17 -8.70 32.16
CA LEU A 29 -17.87 -9.17 31.66
C LEU A 29 -16.80 -8.08 31.83
N LEU A 30 -17.14 -6.82 31.52
CA LEU A 30 -16.27 -5.67 31.75
C LEU A 30 -15.98 -5.43 33.24
N ARG A 31 -16.84 -5.89 34.15
CA ARG A 31 -16.65 -5.76 35.61
C ARG A 31 -15.97 -6.96 36.27
N LEU A 32 -16.08 -8.17 35.71
CA LEU A 32 -15.44 -9.38 36.24
C LEU A 32 -14.06 -9.68 35.63
N THR A 33 -13.74 -9.13 34.46
CA THR A 33 -12.36 -9.13 33.92
C THR A 33 -11.55 -7.88 34.30
N CYS A 34 -12.17 -6.86 34.89
CA CYS A 34 -11.50 -5.66 35.41
C CYS A 34 -11.48 -5.63 36.95
N ARG A 35 -10.58 -6.41 37.54
CA ARG A 35 -9.82 -5.95 38.72
C ARG A 35 -8.34 -5.97 38.32
N CYS A 36 -8.02 -5.07 37.40
CA CYS A 36 -6.68 -4.64 37.04
C CYS A 36 -6.81 -3.13 36.94
N THR A 37 -6.56 -2.44 38.04
CA THR A 37 -6.61 -0.98 38.11
C THR A 37 -5.38 -0.45 37.37
N ILE A 38 -5.56 -0.05 36.11
CA ILE A 38 -4.51 0.62 35.32
C ILE A 38 -4.44 2.07 35.82
N ASN A 39 -3.48 2.36 36.69
CA ASN A 39 -3.07 3.74 36.95
C ASN A 39 -1.99 4.12 35.93
N LEU A 40 -2.43 4.69 34.81
CA LEU A 40 -1.54 5.29 33.83
C LEU A 40 -1.11 6.67 34.36
N CYS A 41 0.05 6.75 35.00
CA CYS A 41 0.65 8.03 35.40
C CYS A 41 1.43 8.60 34.21
N ILE A 42 0.69 9.12 33.22
CA ILE A 42 1.21 10.15 32.33
C ILE A 42 1.03 11.45 33.09
N ALA A 43 2.09 12.26 33.20
CA ALA A 43 1.94 13.62 33.67
C ALA A 43 0.95 14.33 32.73
N ASN A 44 -0.29 14.47 33.22
CA ASN A 44 -1.46 14.66 32.40
C ASN A 44 -1.67 16.15 32.10
N HIS A 45 -0.94 16.63 31.09
CA HIS A 45 -1.38 17.72 30.22
C HIS A 45 -0.99 17.49 28.73
N PHE A 46 -0.55 16.27 28.39
CA PHE A 46 -0.02 15.90 27.05
C PHE A 46 -0.94 15.00 26.21
N CYS A 47 -2.19 14.78 26.63
CA CYS A 47 -3.22 14.05 25.87
C CYS A 47 -4.38 14.97 25.42
N GLN A 48 -4.09 16.21 25.05
CA GLN A 48 -4.82 16.83 23.96
C GLN A 48 -4.03 16.57 22.69
N GLU A 49 -4.70 16.21 21.60
CA GLU A 49 -4.12 16.03 20.27
C GLU A 49 -3.26 17.24 19.91
N TYR A 50 -1.96 17.19 20.18
CA TYR A 50 -1.03 18.22 19.73
C TYR A 50 -0.79 17.98 18.25
N GLN A 51 -1.49 18.78 17.45
CA GLN A 51 -1.49 18.77 15.98
C GLN A 51 -0.32 19.55 15.37
N THR A 52 0.67 20.04 16.15
CA THR A 52 1.78 20.83 15.59
C THR A 52 3.13 20.56 16.26
N PHE A 53 4.19 20.52 15.44
CA PHE A 53 5.60 20.31 15.82
C PHE A 53 6.13 21.43 16.74
N ASP A 54 5.58 22.65 16.64
CA ASP A 54 6.02 23.86 17.34
C ASP A 54 5.89 23.79 18.88
N GLN A 55 5.11 22.85 19.42
CA GLN A 55 4.90 22.72 20.87
C GLN A 55 5.93 21.80 21.56
N LEU A 56 6.61 20.93 20.80
CA LEU A 56 7.64 20.01 21.31
C LEU A 56 9.02 20.69 21.48
N GLU A 57 9.31 21.77 20.76
CA GLU A 57 10.58 22.51 20.87
C GLU A 57 10.81 23.17 22.24
N SER A 58 9.75 23.42 23.01
CA SER A 58 9.82 24.10 24.31
C SER A 58 10.37 23.23 25.47
N ILE A 59 10.60 21.93 25.24
CA ILE A 59 10.95 20.92 26.27
C ILE A 59 12.30 20.24 25.96
N ARG A 60 13.25 21.01 25.42
CA ARG A 60 14.57 20.52 25.03
C ARG A 60 15.49 20.47 26.27
N ASN A 61 16.03 19.30 26.59
CA ASN A 61 17.21 19.19 27.47
C ASN A 61 18.49 19.25 26.62
N ASP A 62 19.65 19.47 27.27
CA ASP A 62 20.97 19.67 26.65
C ASP A 62 21.43 18.57 25.64
N ASP A 63 20.73 17.42 25.59
CA ASP A 63 21.04 16.27 24.74
C ASP A 63 20.11 16.11 23.48
N ASN A 64 19.26 17.08 23.14
CA ASN A 64 18.30 16.99 22.00
C ASN A 64 17.26 15.85 22.05
N ALA A 65 17.01 15.25 23.22
CA ALA A 65 16.02 14.19 23.41
C ALA A 65 14.93 14.59 24.42
N ILE A 66 13.67 14.23 24.12
CA ILE A 66 12.58 14.24 25.13
C ILE A 66 12.69 12.92 25.88
N ARG A 67 12.96 12.99 27.17
CA ARG A 67 12.94 11.83 28.07
C ARG A 67 11.56 11.74 28.71
N MET A 68 10.87 10.64 28.47
CA MET A 68 9.60 10.32 29.14
C MET A 68 9.80 9.20 30.13
N HIS A 69 9.42 9.45 31.38
CA HIS A 69 9.38 8.41 32.40
C HIS A 69 7.98 7.80 32.40
N VAL A 70 7.90 6.48 32.19
CA VAL A 70 6.62 5.76 32.15
C VAL A 70 6.59 4.76 33.28
N LEU A 71 5.52 4.82 34.08
CA LEU A 71 5.19 3.82 35.09
C LEU A 71 4.09 2.91 34.55
N LEU A 72 4.37 1.61 34.50
CA LEU A 72 3.38 0.59 34.15
C LEU A 72 2.98 -0.19 35.42
N VAL A 73 1.67 -0.32 35.64
CA VAL A 73 1.08 -1.02 36.81
C VAL A 73 0.16 -2.13 36.31
N SER A 74 0.44 -3.39 36.66
CA SER A 74 -0.46 -4.52 36.44
C SER A 74 -0.69 -5.32 37.73
N GLU A 75 -1.94 -5.69 38.01
CA GLU A 75 -2.33 -6.38 39.25
C GLU A 75 -1.91 -7.85 39.31
N ARG A 76 -1.38 -8.41 38.22
CA ARG A 76 -0.82 -9.77 38.21
C ARG A 76 0.67 -9.85 37.84
N ILE A 77 1.27 -8.79 37.29
CA ILE A 77 2.68 -8.76 36.87
C ILE A 77 3.24 -7.36 37.11
N PHE A 78 4.30 -7.31 37.91
CA PHE A 78 5.28 -6.26 38.25
C PHE A 78 5.13 -4.80 37.75
N LEU A 79 5.46 -3.90 38.67
CA LEU A 79 5.73 -2.48 38.42
C LEU A 79 7.05 -2.33 37.66
N GLN A 80 7.14 -1.48 36.63
CA GLN A 80 8.41 -1.16 35.98
C GLN A 80 8.47 0.32 35.61
N HIS A 81 9.61 0.97 35.87
CA HIS A 81 9.91 2.30 35.36
C HIS A 81 10.75 2.18 34.10
N GLY A 82 10.26 2.75 33.00
CA GLY A 82 11.01 2.91 31.78
C GLY A 82 11.41 4.37 31.54
N ASP A 83 12.61 4.59 31.04
CA ASP A 83 13.05 5.80 30.36
C ASP A 83 12.83 5.59 28.85
N ALA A 84 11.86 6.27 28.26
CA ALA A 84 11.77 6.38 26.81
C ALA A 84 12.56 7.61 26.37
N ALA A 85 13.59 7.40 25.54
CA ALA A 85 14.28 8.48 24.85
C ALA A 85 13.63 8.65 23.48
N ILE A 86 12.87 9.74 23.31
CA ILE A 86 12.41 10.19 22.01
C ILE A 86 13.52 11.10 21.46
N TYR A 87 14.23 10.63 20.43
CA TYR A 87 15.06 11.51 19.62
C TYR A 87 14.09 12.40 18.82
N ILE A 88 13.92 13.64 19.26
CA ILE A 88 12.84 14.54 18.83
C ILE A 88 13.04 14.98 17.38
N GLU A 89 14.30 15.01 16.93
CA GLU A 89 14.68 15.61 15.65
C GLU A 89 13.97 14.97 14.46
N ASP A 90 13.51 13.72 14.58
CA ASP A 90 12.95 12.97 13.46
C ASP A 90 11.79 12.02 13.79
N TYR A 91 11.13 12.20 14.92
CA TYR A 91 9.85 11.56 15.25
C TYR A 91 8.69 12.15 14.43
N PRO A 92 7.66 11.39 14.00
CA PRO A 92 7.39 9.96 14.23
C PRO A 92 8.05 9.02 13.20
N LEU A 93 8.88 9.57 12.30
CA LEU A 93 9.52 8.79 11.25
C LEU A 93 10.48 7.73 11.84
N THR A 94 11.25 8.11 12.86
CA THR A 94 12.02 7.18 13.69
C THR A 94 11.24 6.89 14.98
N GLY A 95 11.17 5.61 15.34
CA GLY A 95 10.48 5.18 16.56
C GLY A 95 11.21 5.55 17.84
N PRO A 96 10.51 5.57 18.97
CA PRO A 96 11.14 5.84 20.26
C PRO A 96 12.12 4.72 20.62
N ALA A 97 13.15 5.08 21.39
CA ALA A 97 13.94 4.11 22.12
C ALA A 97 13.35 3.95 23.53
N GLY A 98 13.39 2.75 24.07
CA GLY A 98 12.95 2.44 25.43
C GLY A 98 14.03 1.73 26.22
N ASN A 99 14.24 2.21 27.44
CA ASN A 99 15.17 1.69 28.42
C ASN A 99 14.45 1.55 29.77
N ILE A 100 14.93 0.68 30.65
CA ILE A 100 14.57 0.68 32.07
C ILE A 100 15.27 1.86 32.73
N ALA A 101 14.55 2.58 33.59
CA ALA A 101 15.05 3.75 34.27
C ALA A 101 16.39 3.47 35.01
N PRO A 102 17.39 4.37 34.90
CA PRO A 102 18.66 4.24 35.60
C PRO A 102 18.46 4.08 37.12
N GLY A 103 19.14 3.10 37.71
CA GLY A 103 19.01 2.77 39.14
C GLY A 103 18.03 1.61 39.43
N LEU A 104 17.27 1.15 38.44
CA LEU A 104 16.60 -0.15 38.49
C LEU A 104 17.48 -1.22 37.85
N GLU A 105 17.95 -2.16 38.66
CA GLU A 105 18.67 -3.37 38.21
C GLU A 105 17.73 -4.40 37.54
N PHE A 106 16.80 -3.93 36.70
CA PHE A 106 15.89 -4.80 35.94
C PHE A 106 16.61 -5.26 34.68
N ASP A 107 17.16 -6.47 34.71
CA ASP A 107 18.00 -7.04 33.66
C ASP A 107 17.40 -8.30 33.02
N SER A 108 18.22 -9.03 32.24
CA SER A 108 17.84 -10.25 31.54
C SER A 108 17.35 -11.39 32.44
N THR A 109 17.55 -11.31 33.76
CA THR A 109 17.03 -12.29 34.72
C THR A 109 15.53 -12.15 34.97
N TYR A 110 14.98 -10.96 34.68
CA TYR A 110 13.55 -10.66 34.85
C TYR A 110 12.78 -10.65 33.53
N HIS A 111 13.47 -10.48 32.40
CA HIS A 111 12.90 -10.62 31.05
C HIS A 111 14.00 -10.95 30.04
N SER A 112 13.82 -11.99 29.23
CA SER A 112 14.82 -12.46 28.25
C SER A 112 15.25 -11.42 27.21
N HIS A 113 14.43 -10.41 26.96
CA HIS A 113 14.60 -9.38 25.93
C HIS A 113 15.04 -8.03 26.51
N ILE A 114 15.72 -8.03 27.65
CA ILE A 114 16.29 -6.83 28.24
C ILE A 114 17.81 -6.99 28.31
N HIS A 115 18.53 -6.04 27.73
CA HIS A 115 20.00 -6.09 27.70
C HIS A 115 20.61 -4.78 28.17
N PHE A 116 21.78 -4.88 28.78
CA PHE A 116 22.52 -3.74 29.27
C PHE A 116 23.10 -2.90 28.12
N ASP A 117 22.74 -1.63 28.06
CA ASP A 117 23.15 -0.67 27.00
C ASP A 117 24.34 0.21 27.43
N GLY A 118 24.83 0.09 28.68
CA GLY A 118 26.04 0.76 29.18
C GLY A 118 25.97 2.29 29.30
N ARG A 119 25.13 2.96 28.51
CA ARG A 119 24.94 4.42 28.48
C ARG A 119 23.63 4.86 29.13
N ASN A 120 22.54 4.14 28.86
CA ASN A 120 21.18 4.54 29.24
C ASN A 120 20.46 3.50 30.10
N GLY A 121 21.20 2.63 30.81
CA GLY A 121 20.62 1.54 31.61
C GLY A 121 20.37 0.27 30.81
N HIS A 122 19.28 -0.44 31.08
CA HIS A 122 18.91 -1.68 30.38
C HIS A 122 17.92 -1.38 29.25
N ALA A 123 18.30 -1.62 27.99
CA ALA A 123 17.46 -1.37 26.83
C ALA A 123 16.46 -2.52 26.56
N LEU A 124 15.25 -2.16 26.13
CA LEU A 124 14.24 -3.11 25.69
C LEU A 124 14.54 -3.60 24.27
N CYS A 125 14.61 -4.91 24.08
CA CYS A 125 14.81 -5.58 22.80
C CYS A 125 13.48 -6.01 22.19
N THR A 126 12.86 -5.11 21.44
CA THR A 126 11.63 -5.34 20.69
C THR A 126 11.76 -4.71 19.31
N ASP A 127 11.07 -5.29 18.33
CA ASP A 127 11.01 -4.79 16.95
C ASP A 127 10.28 -3.44 16.85
N LEU A 128 9.46 -3.10 17.84
CA LEU A 128 8.74 -1.83 17.95
C LEU A 128 9.63 -0.64 18.32
N LEU A 129 10.72 -0.86 19.05
CA LEU A 129 11.59 0.20 19.57
C LEU A 129 12.89 0.29 18.77
N THR A 130 13.48 1.48 18.72
CA THR A 130 14.65 1.73 17.86
C THR A 130 15.98 1.27 18.45
N ASN A 131 16.03 0.87 19.73
CA ASN A 131 17.23 0.38 20.40
C ASN A 131 17.95 -0.75 19.63
N TYR A 132 17.19 -1.61 18.95
CA TYR A 132 17.71 -2.78 18.23
C TYR A 132 17.25 -2.83 16.76
N ALA A 133 16.91 -1.68 16.16
CA ALA A 133 16.40 -1.63 14.78
C ALA A 133 17.30 -2.32 13.75
N SER A 134 18.63 -2.29 13.94
CA SER A 134 19.59 -2.98 13.07
C SER A 134 19.53 -4.51 13.18
N HIS A 135 19.27 -5.04 14.38
CA HIS A 135 19.14 -6.46 14.63
C HIS A 135 17.92 -7.02 13.90
N PHE A 136 16.76 -6.39 14.05
CA PHE A 136 15.52 -6.84 13.41
C PHE A 136 15.55 -6.66 11.88
N ARG A 137 16.15 -5.57 11.36
CA ARG A 137 16.37 -5.38 9.91
C ARG A 137 17.26 -6.46 9.28
N SER A 138 18.19 -7.05 10.04
CA SER A 138 19.10 -8.10 9.56
C SER A 138 18.50 -9.51 9.56
N ILE A 139 17.40 -9.71 10.29
CA ILE A 139 16.66 -10.98 10.40
C ILE A 139 15.52 -11.03 9.37
N ASP A 140 15.16 -9.89 8.79
CA ASP A 140 14.19 -9.75 7.70
C ASP A 140 14.75 -10.31 6.37
N ASP A 141 14.88 -11.64 6.27
CA ASP A 141 15.29 -12.39 5.07
C ASP A 141 14.21 -12.41 3.96
N GLY A 142 13.39 -11.35 3.85
CA GLY A 142 12.32 -11.23 2.85
C GLY A 142 11.05 -12.05 3.16
N ASN A 143 10.98 -12.69 4.33
CA ASN A 143 9.80 -13.41 4.84
C ASN A 143 9.10 -12.70 6.00
N ALA A 144 9.33 -11.39 6.17
CA ALA A 144 8.68 -10.60 7.22
C ALA A 144 7.16 -10.81 7.19
N LYS A 145 6.57 -11.12 8.35
CA LYS A 145 5.12 -10.99 8.52
C LYS A 145 4.80 -9.52 8.34
N GLN A 146 3.98 -9.17 7.34
CA GLN A 146 3.46 -7.81 7.17
C GLN A 146 3.00 -7.25 8.54
N ALA A 147 3.37 -6.00 8.84
CA ALA A 147 3.01 -5.24 10.05
C ALA A 147 3.79 -5.49 11.36
N SER A 148 5.01 -6.04 11.34
CA SER A 148 5.89 -6.07 12.53
C SER A 148 6.86 -4.87 12.60
N GLY A 149 7.16 -4.41 13.81
CA GLY A 149 8.05 -3.29 14.14
C GLY A 149 7.46 -1.87 14.03
N TRP A 150 8.29 -0.85 14.32
CA TRP A 150 7.85 0.56 14.28
C TRP A 150 7.37 1.00 12.91
N SER A 151 6.28 1.77 12.90
CA SER A 151 5.85 2.61 11.80
C SER A 151 5.41 3.98 12.31
N PRO A 152 5.46 5.04 11.50
CA PRO A 152 4.96 6.36 11.89
C PRO A 152 3.44 6.40 12.16
N GLY A 153 2.72 5.29 11.94
CA GLY A 153 1.32 5.15 12.30
C GLY A 153 1.07 4.87 13.77
N TYR A 154 2.09 4.39 14.50
CA TYR A 154 1.97 4.22 15.94
C TYR A 154 1.96 5.57 16.65
N THR A 155 1.02 5.71 17.59
CA THR A 155 1.11 6.75 18.62
C THR A 155 1.94 6.24 19.78
N LEU A 156 2.46 7.16 20.59
CA LEU A 156 3.12 6.78 21.84
C LEU A 156 2.20 5.93 22.71
N SER A 157 0.90 6.25 22.81
CA SER A 157 -0.07 5.45 23.56
C SER A 157 -0.16 4.01 23.05
N THR A 158 -0.21 3.80 21.74
CA THR A 158 -0.22 2.45 21.17
C THR A 158 1.10 1.71 21.40
N ALA A 159 2.22 2.42 21.37
CA ALA A 159 3.52 1.84 21.67
C ALA A 159 3.62 1.42 23.15
N LEU A 160 3.15 2.26 24.06
CA LEU A 160 3.11 1.95 25.50
C LEU A 160 2.20 0.76 25.80
N LEU A 161 1.05 0.64 25.11
CA LEU A 161 0.18 -0.54 25.24
C LEU A 161 0.89 -1.83 24.81
N GLN A 162 1.68 -1.78 23.73
CA GLN A 162 2.49 -2.92 23.31
C GLN A 162 3.65 -3.21 24.28
N ILE A 163 4.24 -2.20 24.90
CA ILE A 163 5.25 -2.38 25.95
C ILE A 163 4.64 -3.03 27.20
N VAL A 164 3.38 -2.72 27.55
CA VAL A 164 2.68 -3.44 28.63
C VAL A 164 2.56 -4.93 28.30
N THR A 165 2.20 -5.27 27.06
CA THR A 165 2.14 -6.69 26.66
C THR A 165 3.51 -7.36 26.66
N PHE A 166 4.57 -6.64 26.27
CA PHE A 166 5.96 -7.11 26.36
C PHE A 166 6.29 -7.51 27.80
N PHE A 167 6.05 -6.64 28.78
CA PHE A 167 6.33 -6.97 30.19
C PHE A 167 5.40 -8.00 30.82
N ALA A 168 4.20 -8.18 30.28
CA ALA A 168 3.29 -9.24 30.70
C ALA A 168 3.79 -10.64 30.29
N GLU A 169 4.65 -10.73 29.26
CA GLU A 169 5.19 -11.97 28.72
C GLU A 169 6.73 -11.95 28.75
N PRO A 170 7.37 -12.20 29.91
CA PRO A 170 8.82 -12.03 30.08
C PRO A 170 9.68 -13.05 29.31
N ASP A 171 9.06 -13.99 28.61
CA ASP A 171 9.64 -15.08 27.79
C ASP A 171 10.88 -15.72 28.43
N LEU A 172 10.76 -16.06 29.72
CA LEU A 172 11.82 -16.69 30.50
C LEU A 172 11.83 -18.20 30.27
N ARG A 173 13.02 -18.80 30.19
CA ARG A 173 13.18 -20.27 30.08
C ARG A 173 12.65 -21.03 31.28
N HIS A 174 12.57 -20.38 32.44
CA HIS A 174 12.11 -20.92 33.71
C HIS A 174 11.31 -19.87 34.46
N ASP A 175 10.34 -20.31 35.26
CA ASP A 175 9.57 -19.41 36.12
C ASP A 175 10.51 -18.69 37.11
N PRO A 176 10.29 -17.37 37.35
CA PRO A 176 11.12 -16.62 38.27
C PRO A 176 10.95 -17.16 39.70
N LEU A 177 12.07 -17.28 40.41
CA LEU A 177 12.07 -17.70 41.80
C LEU A 177 11.28 -16.70 42.67
N PRO A 178 10.56 -17.16 43.72
CA PRO A 178 9.84 -16.25 44.63
C PRO A 178 10.71 -15.13 45.22
N GLU A 179 11.99 -15.40 45.48
CA GLU A 179 12.94 -14.42 45.97
C GLU A 179 13.20 -13.30 44.95
N SER A 180 13.31 -13.66 43.66
CA SER A 180 13.47 -12.70 42.57
C SER A 180 12.25 -11.77 42.47
N ILE A 181 11.04 -12.31 42.67
CA ILE A 181 9.79 -11.56 42.70
C ILE A 181 9.76 -10.56 43.85
N ILE A 182 10.22 -10.97 45.04
CA ILE A 182 10.30 -10.10 46.23
C ILE A 182 11.33 -9.00 46.02
N ARG A 183 12.51 -9.34 45.51
CA ARG A 183 13.57 -8.38 45.18
C ARG A 183 13.08 -7.34 44.18
N LEU A 184 12.41 -7.77 43.13
CA LEU A 184 11.84 -6.89 42.12
C LEU A 184 10.77 -5.96 42.71
N ARG A 185 9.86 -6.47 43.55
CA ARG A 185 8.88 -5.62 44.26
C ARG A 185 9.57 -4.58 45.12
N ASN A 186 10.57 -4.97 45.89
CA ASN A 186 11.33 -4.05 46.74
C ASN A 186 12.06 -2.99 45.92
N MET A 187 12.67 -3.37 44.80
CA MET A 187 13.34 -2.42 43.90
C MET A 187 12.38 -1.35 43.40
N VAL A 188 11.16 -1.72 43.02
CA VAL A 188 10.24 -0.75 42.43
C VAL A 188 9.54 0.11 43.49
N THR A 189 9.23 -0.45 44.66
CA THR A 189 8.62 0.32 45.76
C THR A 189 9.60 1.32 46.39
N THR A 190 10.90 1.02 46.35
CA THR A 190 11.96 1.90 46.86
C THR A 190 12.56 2.83 45.81
N PHE A 191 12.21 2.65 44.54
CA PHE A 191 12.69 3.51 43.47
C PHE A 191 12.18 4.94 43.62
N GLN A 192 13.11 5.88 43.46
CA GLN A 192 12.82 7.30 43.35
C GLN A 192 13.69 7.88 42.23
N CYS A 193 13.06 8.49 41.24
CA CYS A 193 13.76 9.12 40.14
C CYS A 193 14.58 10.31 40.64
N HIS A 194 15.88 10.32 40.32
CA HIS A 194 16.77 11.42 40.69
C HIS A 194 16.42 12.74 39.98
N THR A 195 15.85 12.66 38.78
CA THR A 195 15.58 13.83 37.92
C THR A 195 14.30 14.57 38.29
N CYS A 196 13.17 13.85 38.42
CA CYS A 196 11.87 14.48 38.65
C CYS A 196 11.18 14.04 39.96
N GLY A 197 11.87 13.23 40.78
CA GLY A 197 11.44 12.91 42.14
C GLY A 197 10.22 12.00 42.26
N HIS A 198 9.68 11.50 41.15
CA HIS A 198 8.58 10.53 41.19
C HIS A 198 9.03 9.22 41.84
N SER A 199 8.08 8.55 42.48
CA SER A 199 8.29 7.28 43.19
C SER A 199 7.03 6.43 43.12
N TYR A 200 7.09 5.23 43.68
CA TYR A 200 5.91 4.35 43.82
C TYR A 200 4.70 5.05 44.47
N GLU A 201 4.93 5.82 45.54
CA GLU A 201 3.88 6.54 46.26
C GLU A 201 3.50 7.88 45.60
N LYS A 202 4.38 8.43 44.76
CA LYS A 202 4.17 9.69 44.02
C LYS A 202 4.51 9.49 42.54
N PRO A 203 3.71 8.70 41.82
CA PRO A 203 4.03 8.29 40.45
C PRO A 203 3.92 9.44 39.43
N ASN A 204 3.23 10.52 39.79
CA ASN A 204 3.06 11.70 38.95
C ASN A 204 4.06 12.82 39.35
N PRO A 205 5.14 13.05 38.60
CA PRO A 205 5.97 14.23 38.80
C PRO A 205 5.18 15.50 38.46
N GLN A 206 5.53 16.63 39.08
CA GLN A 206 4.94 17.93 38.72
C GLN A 206 5.41 18.35 37.33
N ILE A 207 4.48 18.69 36.44
CA ILE A 207 4.77 19.19 35.10
C ILE A 207 5.19 20.66 35.23
N ILE A 208 6.35 21.00 34.67
CA ILE A 208 6.77 22.40 34.52
C ILE A 208 5.96 22.98 33.35
N ASN A 209 4.88 23.71 33.64
CA ASN A 209 4.07 24.36 32.62
C ASN A 209 4.83 25.54 32.00
N TYR A 210 5.26 25.40 30.74
CA TYR A 210 5.59 26.55 29.91
C TYR A 210 4.34 26.97 29.13
N SER A 211 3.82 28.14 29.49
CA SER A 211 2.80 28.95 28.77
C SER A 211 1.31 28.58 28.90
N THR A 212 0.63 29.54 29.50
CA THR A 212 -0.77 29.84 29.76
C THR A 212 -1.76 29.97 28.57
N ASN A 213 -3.02 29.64 28.88
CA ASN A 213 -4.30 30.29 28.49
C ASN A 213 -4.89 30.08 27.09
N VAL A 214 -5.89 29.19 26.97
CA VAL A 214 -7.23 29.53 26.41
C VAL A 214 -8.30 28.68 27.10
N SER A 215 -9.23 29.32 27.81
CA SER A 215 -10.47 28.70 28.27
C SER A 215 -11.57 28.96 27.24
N VAL A 216 -12.14 27.92 26.64
CA VAL A 216 -13.41 28.01 25.93
C VAL A 216 -14.44 27.19 26.71
N GLN A 217 -15.29 27.90 27.44
CA GLN A 217 -16.60 27.42 27.86
C GLN A 217 -17.58 27.89 26.78
N GLU A 218 -18.31 26.98 26.15
CA GLU A 218 -19.52 27.36 25.41
C GLU A 218 -20.71 26.51 25.85
N GLU A 219 -21.74 27.26 26.23
CA GLU A 219 -23.03 26.83 26.75
C GLU A 219 -23.93 26.30 25.62
N ALA A 220 -24.44 25.09 25.77
CA ALA A 220 -25.50 24.58 24.90
C ALA A 220 -26.85 25.13 25.36
N LYS A 221 -27.37 26.15 24.66
CA LYS A 221 -28.80 26.54 24.71
C LYS A 221 -29.57 25.80 23.63
N SER A 222 -30.41 24.87 24.07
CA SER A 222 -31.40 24.17 23.26
C SER A 222 -32.45 25.14 22.71
N THR A 223 -32.49 25.30 21.40
CA THR A 223 -33.68 25.75 20.67
C THR A 223 -34.15 24.57 19.82
N GLU A 224 -35.47 24.36 19.78
CA GLU A 224 -36.12 23.36 18.94
C GLU A 224 -35.86 23.69 17.47
N ILE A 225 -34.77 23.12 16.93
CA ILE A 225 -34.42 23.18 15.52
C ILE A 225 -35.12 22.02 14.83
N ASP A 226 -35.82 22.33 13.74
CA ASP A 226 -36.46 21.40 12.82
C ASP A 226 -35.58 20.16 12.55
N ASP A 227 -36.06 18.99 12.98
CA ASP A 227 -35.33 17.72 13.00
C ASP A 227 -34.75 17.34 11.63
N GLU A 228 -35.36 17.79 10.53
CA GLU A 228 -34.85 17.56 9.18
C GLU A 228 -33.63 18.43 8.85
N LYS A 229 -33.63 19.69 9.28
CA LYS A 229 -32.49 20.60 9.10
C LYS A 229 -31.29 20.14 9.92
N LEU A 230 -31.52 19.72 11.16
CA LEU A 230 -30.47 19.20 12.04
C LEU A 230 -29.86 17.89 11.48
N LYS A 231 -30.68 17.01 10.88
CA LYS A 231 -30.20 15.80 10.19
C LYS A 231 -29.35 16.12 8.97
N ALA A 232 -29.76 17.10 8.15
CA ALA A 232 -29.01 17.53 6.98
C ALA A 232 -27.66 18.15 7.36
N GLU A 233 -27.63 19.00 8.39
CA GLU A 233 -26.41 19.62 8.92
C GLU A 233 -25.44 18.58 9.50
N ARG A 234 -25.94 17.61 10.28
CA ARG A 234 -25.12 16.48 10.78
C ARG A 234 -24.52 15.65 9.65
N LYS A 235 -25.30 15.36 8.61
CA LYS A 235 -24.82 14.61 7.44
C LYS A 235 -23.75 15.38 6.66
N HIS A 236 -23.89 16.71 6.57
CA HIS A 236 -22.89 17.56 5.95
C HIS A 236 -21.59 17.60 6.76
N ALA A 237 -21.68 17.80 8.08
CA ALA A 237 -20.53 17.82 8.98
C ALA A 237 -19.79 16.47 8.99
N GLN A 238 -20.52 15.36 8.99
CA GLN A 238 -19.93 14.02 8.89
C GLN A 238 -19.15 13.85 7.57
N ARG A 239 -19.73 14.25 6.44
CA ARG A 239 -19.05 14.15 5.14
C ARG A 239 -17.80 15.02 5.07
N GLN A 240 -17.82 16.22 5.67
CA GLN A 240 -16.64 17.07 5.76
C GLN A 240 -15.53 16.43 6.61
N ARG A 241 -15.88 15.78 7.73
CA ARG A 241 -14.92 15.05 8.55
C ARG A 241 -14.29 13.87 7.82
N GLU A 242 -15.10 13.05 7.15
CA GLU A 242 -14.61 11.93 6.34
C GLU A 242 -13.66 12.41 5.22
N LEU A 243 -13.96 13.57 4.62
CA LEU A 243 -13.11 14.16 3.60
C LEU A 243 -11.79 14.70 4.18
N LEU A 244 -11.83 15.35 5.34
CA LEU A 244 -10.64 15.81 6.07
C LEU A 244 -9.71 14.63 6.37
N GLU A 245 -10.25 13.54 6.93
CA GLU A 245 -9.49 12.32 7.23
C GLU A 245 -8.83 11.74 5.98
N LYS A 246 -9.56 11.70 4.86
CA LYS A 246 -9.05 11.22 3.56
C LYS A 246 -7.94 12.12 3.00
N LEU A 247 -8.01 13.42 3.24
CA LEU A 247 -7.06 14.42 2.75
C LEU A 247 -6.03 14.82 3.83
N THR A 248 -5.68 13.89 4.71
CA THR A 248 -4.69 14.06 5.78
C THR A 248 -3.44 13.22 5.50
N CYS A 249 -2.28 13.78 5.79
CA CYS A 249 -1.02 13.06 5.77
C CYS A 249 -1.01 11.99 6.87
N GLY A 250 -0.78 10.74 6.49
CA GLY A 250 -0.68 9.63 7.44
C GLY A 250 0.46 9.77 8.46
N VAL A 251 1.51 10.54 8.14
CA VAL A 251 2.70 10.76 8.97
C VAL A 251 2.55 12.03 9.82
N THR A 252 2.49 13.20 9.18
CA THR A 252 2.48 14.50 9.88
C THR A 252 1.12 14.86 10.48
N LYS A 253 0.06 14.16 10.07
CA LYS A 253 -1.35 14.44 10.43
C LYS A 253 -1.88 15.81 9.99
N GLN A 254 -1.11 16.54 9.18
CA GLN A 254 -1.55 17.76 8.50
C GLN A 254 -2.50 17.44 7.35
N ASN A 255 -3.42 18.33 7.02
CA ASN A 255 -4.42 18.15 5.98
C ASN A 255 -4.42 19.30 4.96
N VAL A 256 -4.82 19.04 3.72
CA VAL A 256 -4.74 20.06 2.63
C VAL A 256 -5.73 21.22 2.74
N ILE A 257 -6.71 21.13 3.65
CA ILE A 257 -7.74 22.14 3.83
C ILE A 257 -7.24 23.23 4.78
N GLU A 258 -6.64 22.81 5.89
CA GLU A 258 -6.13 23.69 6.94
C GLU A 258 -4.65 24.00 6.75
N ASP A 259 -3.88 23.02 6.27
CA ASP A 259 -2.45 23.11 6.06
C ASP A 259 -2.10 23.26 4.58
N ASN A 260 -1.15 24.13 4.28
CA ASN A 260 -0.67 24.36 2.91
C ASN A 260 0.34 23.28 2.48
N ILE A 261 -0.10 22.02 2.43
CA ILE A 261 0.76 20.85 2.15
C ILE A 261 0.53 20.25 0.76
N CYS A 262 1.56 19.59 0.23
CA CYS A 262 1.45 18.77 -0.99
C CYS A 262 1.31 17.29 -0.61
N LEU A 263 0.23 16.62 -1.03
CA LEU A 263 -0.05 15.22 -0.72
C LEU A 263 0.15 14.34 -1.95
N GLY A 264 0.55 13.10 -1.70
CA GLY A 264 0.83 12.11 -2.73
C GLY A 264 0.91 10.71 -2.18
N TYR A 265 1.01 9.75 -3.09
CA TYR A 265 1.17 8.34 -2.75
C TYR A 265 2.64 7.94 -2.70
N PRO A 266 3.08 7.23 -1.64
CA PRO A 266 4.32 6.48 -1.67
C PRO A 266 4.22 5.34 -2.70
N LEU A 267 5.31 5.13 -3.45
CA LEU A 267 5.41 4.11 -4.49
C LEU A 267 6.64 3.25 -4.26
N LEU A 268 6.48 1.93 -4.35
CA LEU A 268 7.59 0.99 -4.44
C LEU A 268 7.86 0.68 -5.92
N VAL A 269 8.86 1.33 -6.49
CA VAL A 269 9.23 1.22 -7.90
C VAL A 269 10.43 0.29 -8.08
N LYS A 270 10.34 -0.61 -9.05
CA LYS A 270 11.40 -1.53 -9.48
C LYS A 270 11.42 -1.60 -11.01
N ARG A 271 12.58 -1.81 -11.61
CA ARG A 271 12.68 -2.16 -13.04
C ARG A 271 12.86 -3.64 -13.24
N ASN A 272 12.10 -4.21 -14.17
CA ASN A 272 12.35 -5.59 -14.58
C ASN A 272 13.58 -5.69 -15.50
N ASN A 273 13.98 -6.91 -15.84
CA ASN A 273 15.14 -7.20 -16.71
C ASN A 273 15.06 -6.57 -18.12
N TYR A 274 13.91 -6.03 -18.51
CA TYR A 274 13.68 -5.34 -19.79
C TYR A 274 13.60 -3.81 -19.62
N GLY A 275 13.91 -3.29 -18.42
CA GLY A 275 13.81 -1.87 -18.09
C GLY A 275 12.38 -1.35 -17.92
N LYS A 276 11.37 -2.23 -17.92
CA LYS A 276 9.97 -1.82 -17.73
C LYS A 276 9.73 -1.49 -16.26
N LEU A 277 9.05 -0.37 -16.03
CA LEU A 277 8.58 0.08 -14.73
C LEU A 277 7.60 -0.93 -14.12
N GLN A 278 7.90 -1.40 -12.91
CA GLN A 278 6.99 -2.10 -12.00
C GLN A 278 6.84 -1.26 -10.74
N SER A 279 5.63 -1.15 -10.23
CA SER A 279 5.26 -0.24 -9.17
C SER A 279 4.15 -0.84 -8.31
N GLU A 280 4.33 -0.76 -7.00
CA GLU A 280 3.28 -1.01 -6.01
C GLU A 280 2.93 0.33 -5.35
N THR A 281 1.64 0.64 -5.28
CA THR A 281 1.17 1.88 -4.63
C THR A 281 0.89 1.58 -3.18
N VAL A 282 1.52 2.31 -2.26
CA VAL A 282 1.13 2.28 -0.85
C VAL A 282 -0.13 3.12 -0.71
N LEU A 283 -1.23 2.49 -0.29
CA LEU A 283 -2.57 3.09 -0.31
C LEU A 283 -2.85 4.01 0.89
N GLU A 284 -1.93 4.92 1.15
CA GLU A 284 -2.00 5.99 2.14
C GLU A 284 -1.44 7.28 1.53
N LEU A 285 -1.97 8.44 1.95
CA LEU A 285 -1.40 9.72 1.53
C LEU A 285 -0.34 10.17 2.52
N ILE A 286 0.81 10.60 2.01
CA ILE A 286 1.84 11.28 2.79
C ILE A 286 2.16 12.65 2.18
N SER A 287 2.61 13.59 3.01
CA SER A 287 3.03 14.90 2.57
C SER A 287 4.41 14.87 1.93
N TYR A 288 4.70 15.85 1.08
CA TYR A 288 6.03 16.05 0.52
C TYR A 288 7.09 16.21 1.61
N ASP A 289 6.77 16.96 2.67
CA ASP A 289 7.70 17.21 3.77
C ASP A 289 8.05 15.91 4.52
N ALA A 290 7.07 15.02 4.74
CA ALA A 290 7.32 13.69 5.30
C ALA A 290 8.25 12.85 4.41
N TYR A 291 8.04 12.90 3.10
CA TYR A 291 8.87 12.19 2.13
C TYR A 291 10.31 12.73 2.07
N VAL A 292 10.46 14.06 2.05
CA VAL A 292 11.78 14.71 2.01
C VAL A 292 12.56 14.46 3.30
N ALA A 293 11.89 14.47 4.45
CA ALA A 293 12.53 14.14 5.72
C ALA A 293 13.12 12.72 5.72
N GLU A 294 12.42 11.73 5.15
CA GLU A 294 12.95 10.36 4.97
C GLU A 294 14.17 10.31 4.03
N ILE A 295 14.16 11.10 2.96
CA ILE A 295 15.30 11.24 2.05
C ILE A 295 16.52 11.81 2.77
N GLN A 296 16.34 12.89 3.53
CA GLN A 296 17.43 13.60 4.21
C GLN A 296 18.14 12.69 5.22
N LYS A 297 17.42 11.78 5.88
CA LYS A 297 18.01 10.75 6.77
C LYS A 297 18.93 9.77 6.05
N SER A 298 18.66 9.48 4.78
CA SER A 298 19.37 8.42 4.06
C SER A 298 20.76 8.86 3.56
N GLY A 299 21.02 10.18 3.52
CA GLY A 299 22.25 10.80 3.02
C GLY A 299 22.19 11.09 1.52
N GLU A 300 22.68 12.26 1.08
CA GLU A 300 22.60 12.75 -0.31
C GLU A 300 23.21 11.77 -1.33
N ASP A 301 24.29 11.08 -0.96
CA ASP A 301 25.02 10.13 -1.80
C ASP A 301 24.19 8.92 -2.27
N LYS A 302 23.05 8.65 -1.62
CA LYS A 302 22.18 7.51 -1.97
C LYS A 302 21.07 7.86 -2.95
N LEU A 303 20.93 9.14 -3.33
CA LEU A 303 19.91 9.61 -4.28
C LEU A 303 20.25 9.31 -5.75
N ASP A 304 21.47 8.84 -6.02
CA ASP A 304 21.84 8.35 -7.34
C ASP A 304 21.12 7.04 -7.70
N TYR A 305 20.63 6.29 -6.70
CA TYR A 305 19.99 4.97 -6.87
C TYR A 305 18.74 4.79 -5.99
N TYR A 306 17.66 5.53 -6.28
CA TYR A 306 16.38 5.41 -5.58
C TYR A 306 15.83 3.99 -5.53
N GLU A 307 16.10 3.15 -6.54
CA GLU A 307 15.62 1.76 -6.56
C GLU A 307 16.21 0.88 -5.45
N HIS A 308 17.34 1.26 -4.85
CA HIS A 308 17.98 0.54 -3.74
C HIS A 308 17.62 1.10 -2.37
N LEU A 309 16.95 2.25 -2.32
CA LEU A 309 16.41 2.82 -1.10
C LEU A 309 15.09 2.14 -0.74
N LYS A 310 14.84 2.04 0.56
CA LYS A 310 13.59 1.55 1.12
C LYS A 310 13.25 2.38 2.36
N PHE A 311 12.19 3.17 2.22
CA PHE A 311 11.53 3.88 3.31
C PHE A 311 10.35 3.05 3.80
N ARG A 312 9.95 3.27 5.06
CA ARG A 312 8.83 2.54 5.67
C ARG A 312 7.62 3.45 5.86
N SER A 313 6.48 3.00 5.34
CA SER A 313 5.22 3.74 5.37
C SER A 313 4.53 3.60 6.75
N VAL A 314 3.45 4.36 6.96
CA VAL A 314 2.58 4.31 8.16
C VAL A 314 1.98 2.92 8.33
N THR A 315 1.55 2.30 7.25
CA THR A 315 1.06 0.90 7.22
C THR A 315 2.18 -0.15 7.25
N GLY A 316 3.44 0.28 7.35
CA GLY A 316 4.60 -0.60 7.46
C GLY A 316 5.07 -1.19 6.13
N LYS A 317 4.51 -0.73 4.99
CA LYS A 317 4.90 -1.13 3.64
C LYS A 317 6.18 -0.39 3.21
N ASP A 318 7.01 -1.07 2.42
CA ASP A 318 8.19 -0.44 1.82
C ASP A 318 7.78 0.47 0.66
N TYR A 319 8.45 1.61 0.52
CA TYR A 319 8.38 2.46 -0.67
C TYR A 319 9.73 3.12 -0.93
N ASN A 320 9.94 3.64 -2.13
CA ASN A 320 11.21 4.27 -2.50
C ASN A 320 11.06 5.51 -3.40
N HIS A 321 9.84 5.77 -3.88
CA HIS A 321 9.47 6.98 -4.60
C HIS A 321 8.19 7.56 -4.00
N TRP A 322 7.86 8.79 -4.38
CA TRP A 322 6.62 9.44 -4.00
C TRP A 322 6.08 10.28 -5.16
N LEU A 323 4.77 10.19 -5.39
CA LEU A 323 4.09 10.88 -6.48
C LEU A 323 2.95 11.74 -5.92
N PRO A 324 3.06 13.08 -5.99
CA PRO A 324 1.95 13.96 -5.67
C PRO A 324 0.78 13.78 -6.63
N ILE A 325 -0.43 14.00 -6.10
CA ILE A 325 -1.69 13.81 -6.83
C ILE A 325 -2.36 15.15 -7.15
N PHE A 326 -3.28 15.15 -8.12
CA PHE A 326 -4.14 16.29 -8.38
C PHE A 326 -5.33 16.27 -7.41
N ILE A 327 -5.36 17.20 -6.46
CA ILE A 327 -6.49 17.39 -5.53
C ILE A 327 -7.42 18.48 -6.04
N ASN A 328 -6.85 19.62 -6.42
CA ASN A 328 -7.52 20.73 -7.05
C ASN A 328 -6.49 21.62 -7.78
N GLU A 329 -6.96 22.61 -8.52
CA GLU A 329 -6.12 23.51 -9.31
C GLU A 329 -5.08 24.26 -8.47
N ALA A 330 -5.49 24.80 -7.31
CA ALA A 330 -4.59 25.55 -6.43
C ALA A 330 -3.49 24.66 -5.84
N HIS A 331 -3.82 23.42 -5.49
CA HIS A 331 -2.88 22.41 -5.02
C HIS A 331 -1.89 22.01 -6.13
N PHE A 332 -2.39 21.79 -7.35
CA PHE A 332 -1.54 21.46 -8.48
C PHE A 332 -0.56 22.60 -8.82
N GLN A 333 -1.03 23.84 -8.90
CA GLN A 333 -0.17 24.98 -9.23
C GLN A 333 0.99 25.16 -8.23
N LYS A 334 0.72 24.94 -6.94
CA LYS A 334 1.76 24.97 -5.90
C LYS A 334 2.74 23.79 -6.01
N GLY A 335 2.22 22.60 -6.35
CA GLY A 335 2.99 21.36 -6.44
C GLY A 335 3.57 21.05 -7.82
N GLN A 336 3.34 21.86 -8.85
CA GLN A 336 3.57 21.48 -10.24
C GLN A 336 5.01 21.03 -10.51
N THR A 337 6.00 21.80 -10.06
CA THR A 337 7.41 21.46 -10.19
C THR A 337 7.75 20.17 -9.47
N ILE A 338 7.17 19.96 -8.28
CA ILE A 338 7.36 18.73 -7.49
C ILE A 338 6.79 17.53 -8.24
N ILE A 339 5.57 17.65 -8.79
CA ILE A 339 4.92 16.59 -9.59
C ILE A 339 5.77 16.23 -10.81
N GLN A 340 6.23 17.24 -11.57
CA GLN A 340 7.06 17.04 -12.76
C GLN A 340 8.39 16.36 -12.42
N ASN A 341 9.03 16.78 -11.34
CA ASN A 341 10.27 16.17 -10.86
C ASN A 341 10.03 14.73 -10.41
N SER A 342 9.00 14.46 -9.60
CA SER A 342 8.62 13.11 -9.17
C SER A 342 8.40 12.18 -10.36
N ILE A 343 7.64 12.62 -11.37
CA ILE A 343 7.39 11.83 -12.59
C ILE A 343 8.70 11.53 -13.33
N SER A 344 9.60 12.51 -13.42
CA SER A 344 10.90 12.36 -14.09
C SER A 344 11.81 11.38 -13.36
N VAL A 345 11.86 11.46 -12.02
CA VAL A 345 12.62 10.54 -11.18
C VAL A 345 12.08 9.12 -11.29
N ILE A 346 10.75 8.92 -11.22
CA ILE A 346 10.12 7.61 -11.41
C ILE A 346 10.47 7.01 -12.77
N TYR A 347 10.45 7.84 -13.82
CA TYR A 347 10.74 7.35 -15.17
C TYR A 347 12.21 7.02 -15.39
N ASN A 348 13.13 7.87 -14.91
CA ASN A 348 14.56 7.74 -15.14
C ASN A 348 15.28 6.85 -14.11
N GLY A 349 14.69 6.68 -12.92
CA GLY A 349 15.26 5.93 -11.79
C GLY A 349 16.31 6.70 -10.99
N SER A 350 16.46 8.00 -11.26
CA SER A 350 17.50 8.85 -10.67
C SER A 350 17.03 10.31 -10.62
N ALA A 351 17.45 11.03 -9.58
CA ALA A 351 17.26 12.49 -9.46
C ALA A 351 18.49 13.30 -9.88
N LEU A 352 19.44 12.70 -10.61
CA LEU A 352 20.61 13.41 -11.14
C LEU A 352 20.18 14.70 -11.85
N GLY A 353 20.71 15.85 -11.41
CA GLY A 353 20.38 17.18 -11.93
C GLY A 353 20.97 17.48 -13.32
N SER A 354 20.88 16.53 -14.26
CA SER A 354 21.34 16.72 -15.64
C SER A 354 20.15 16.91 -16.57
N ALA A 355 20.26 17.81 -17.55
CA ALA A 355 19.17 18.18 -18.47
C ALA A 355 18.50 16.99 -19.20
N ARG A 356 19.21 15.86 -19.35
CA ARG A 356 18.64 14.61 -19.91
C ARG A 356 17.55 13.98 -19.03
N TYR A 357 17.48 14.35 -17.76
CA TYR A 357 16.51 13.86 -16.79
C TYR A 357 15.42 14.89 -16.47
N ASP A 358 15.44 16.04 -17.14
CA ASP A 358 14.40 17.06 -17.01
C ASP A 358 13.05 16.52 -17.50
N PHE A 359 11.98 17.06 -16.91
CA PHE A 359 10.63 16.68 -17.25
C PHE A 359 10.31 16.89 -18.73
N GLN A 360 9.83 15.82 -19.37
CA GLN A 360 9.26 15.86 -20.71
C GLN A 360 7.80 15.39 -20.61
N PRO A 361 6.81 16.07 -21.20
CA PRO A 361 5.40 15.73 -21.01
C PRO A 361 5.07 14.27 -21.32
N PHE A 362 5.67 13.70 -22.38
CA PHE A 362 5.42 12.29 -22.76
C PHE A 362 5.76 11.28 -21.64
N VAL A 363 6.64 11.66 -20.71
CA VAL A 363 7.01 10.84 -19.56
C VAL A 363 5.83 10.70 -18.58
N ALA A 364 5.06 11.76 -18.37
CA ALA A 364 3.83 11.71 -17.55
C ALA A 364 2.84 10.68 -18.11
N LEU A 365 2.66 10.67 -19.44
CA LEU A 365 1.83 9.66 -20.10
C LEU A 365 2.34 8.25 -19.81
N LYS A 366 3.65 7.99 -19.97
CA LYS A 366 4.25 6.67 -19.73
C LYS A 366 4.13 6.20 -18.28
N VAL A 367 4.45 7.07 -17.32
CA VAL A 367 4.42 6.73 -15.89
C VAL A 367 2.99 6.52 -15.40
N LEU A 368 2.09 7.46 -15.67
CA LEU A 368 0.73 7.41 -15.14
C LEU A 368 -0.09 6.27 -15.75
N THR A 369 0.04 5.98 -17.06
CA THR A 369 -0.64 4.81 -17.65
C THR A 369 -0.09 3.49 -17.09
N ALA A 370 1.22 3.43 -16.81
CA ALA A 370 1.82 2.24 -16.21
C ALA A 370 1.34 2.01 -14.77
N LEU A 371 1.29 3.07 -13.95
CA LEU A 371 0.75 3.02 -12.60
C LEU A 371 -0.71 2.56 -12.61
N MET A 372 -1.55 3.22 -13.41
CA MET A 372 -2.97 2.91 -13.54
C MET A 372 -3.24 1.45 -13.97
N ASN A 373 -2.50 0.96 -14.98
CA ASN A 373 -2.63 -0.43 -15.42
C ASN A 373 -2.22 -1.41 -14.32
N GLN A 374 -1.15 -1.11 -13.58
CA GLN A 374 -0.68 -1.96 -12.49
C GLN A 374 -1.61 -1.96 -11.28
N SER A 375 -2.18 -0.81 -10.92
CA SER A 375 -3.24 -0.72 -9.92
C SER A 375 -4.45 -1.57 -10.32
N GLY A 376 -4.85 -1.54 -11.60
CA GLY A 376 -5.91 -2.40 -12.12
C GLY A 376 -5.61 -3.90 -11.99
N VAL A 377 -4.37 -4.31 -12.28
CA VAL A 377 -3.91 -5.71 -12.12
C VAL A 377 -3.90 -6.14 -10.65
N GLN A 378 -3.38 -5.32 -9.74
CA GLN A 378 -3.34 -5.59 -8.29
C GLN A 378 -4.75 -5.74 -7.72
N LEU A 379 -5.64 -4.82 -8.08
CA LEU A 379 -7.05 -4.84 -7.70
C LEU A 379 -7.74 -6.12 -8.18
N PHE A 380 -7.44 -6.57 -9.41
CA PHE A 380 -7.96 -7.83 -9.93
C PHE A 380 -7.43 -9.05 -9.15
N ASN A 381 -6.16 -9.09 -8.74
CA ASN A 381 -5.58 -10.28 -8.11
C ASN A 381 -6.10 -10.58 -6.69
N GLY A 382 -6.90 -9.70 -6.08
CA GLY A 382 -7.71 -10.05 -4.92
C GLY A 382 -7.13 -9.71 -3.56
N GLU A 383 -6.37 -8.63 -3.46
CA GLU A 383 -6.07 -7.92 -2.20
C GLU A 383 -7.35 -7.20 -1.68
N MET A 384 -8.45 -7.96 -1.54
CA MET A 384 -9.83 -7.48 -1.45
C MET A 384 -10.12 -6.58 -0.24
N PHE A 385 -9.27 -6.59 0.79
CA PHE A 385 -9.39 -5.71 1.96
C PHE A 385 -8.90 -4.26 1.70
N GLU A 386 -8.13 -4.00 0.64
CA GLU A 386 -7.63 -2.65 0.31
C GLU A 386 -8.25 -2.06 -0.99
N SER A 387 -9.23 -2.75 -1.57
CA SER A 387 -9.75 -2.45 -2.92
C SER A 387 -10.38 -1.07 -3.09
N LYS A 388 -10.98 -0.48 -2.05
CA LYS A 388 -11.54 0.89 -2.12
C LYS A 388 -10.43 1.92 -2.31
N HIS A 389 -9.43 1.93 -1.44
CA HIS A 389 -8.31 2.86 -1.52
C HIS A 389 -7.49 2.68 -2.80
N ALA A 390 -7.40 1.45 -3.33
CA ALA A 390 -6.77 1.18 -4.63
C ALA A 390 -7.53 1.85 -5.80
N ILE A 391 -8.88 1.81 -5.78
CA ILE A 391 -9.72 2.50 -6.77
C ILE A 391 -9.59 4.02 -6.61
N GLU A 392 -9.53 4.53 -5.39
CA GLU A 392 -9.28 5.95 -5.12
C GLU A 392 -7.92 6.40 -5.68
N ALA A 393 -6.85 5.64 -5.43
CA ALA A 393 -5.52 5.91 -6.00
C ALA A 393 -5.52 5.89 -7.53
N TYR A 394 -6.22 4.93 -8.16
CA TYR A 394 -6.41 4.91 -9.60
C TYR A 394 -7.08 6.19 -10.12
N CYS A 395 -8.15 6.64 -9.46
CA CYS A 395 -8.85 7.88 -9.83
C CYS A 395 -7.97 9.13 -9.66
N HIS A 396 -7.12 9.17 -8.63
CA HIS A 396 -6.13 10.24 -8.48
C HIS A 396 -5.10 10.27 -9.62
N PHE A 397 -4.57 9.11 -10.04
CA PHE A 397 -3.66 9.02 -11.18
C PHE A 397 -4.36 9.38 -12.50
N LEU A 398 -5.60 8.92 -12.70
CA LEU A 398 -6.42 9.26 -13.84
C LEU A 398 -6.63 10.78 -13.92
N ARG A 399 -7.04 11.41 -12.81
CA ARG A 399 -7.31 12.85 -12.78
C ARG A 399 -6.05 13.66 -13.04
N LEU A 400 -4.92 13.24 -12.48
CA LEU A 400 -3.62 13.85 -12.76
C LEU A 400 -3.27 13.75 -14.24
N LEU A 401 -3.41 12.56 -14.84
CA LEU A 401 -3.15 12.34 -16.26
C LEU A 401 -4.05 13.21 -17.16
N MET A 402 -5.34 13.31 -16.84
CA MET A 402 -6.27 14.22 -17.54
C MET A 402 -5.78 15.67 -17.48
N HIS A 403 -5.31 16.12 -16.31
CA HIS A 403 -4.76 17.48 -16.19
C HIS A 403 -3.52 17.68 -17.06
N PHE A 404 -2.59 16.71 -17.07
CA PHE A 404 -1.41 16.77 -17.95
C PHE A 404 -1.80 16.83 -19.43
N ILE A 405 -2.83 16.11 -19.86
CA ILE A 405 -3.34 16.17 -21.24
C ILE A 405 -3.89 17.56 -21.56
N ASP A 406 -4.61 18.20 -20.63
CA ASP A 406 -5.14 19.56 -20.81
C ASP A 406 -4.01 20.59 -20.99
N ILE A 407 -3.01 20.56 -20.11
CA ILE A 407 -1.93 21.57 -20.08
C ILE A 407 -0.81 21.28 -21.09
N TYR A 408 -0.71 20.05 -21.60
CA TYR A 408 0.21 19.64 -22.66
C TYR A 408 -0.53 19.01 -23.85
N PRO A 409 -1.09 19.81 -24.78
CA PRO A 409 -1.86 19.30 -25.93
C PRO A 409 -1.09 18.35 -26.86
N GLU A 410 0.24 18.31 -26.76
CA GLU A 410 1.05 17.31 -27.46
C GLU A 410 0.81 15.88 -26.99
N LEU A 411 0.37 15.67 -25.75
CA LEU A 411 -0.01 14.35 -25.23
C LEU A 411 -1.22 13.82 -25.97
N GLU A 412 -2.26 14.64 -26.13
CA GLU A 412 -3.45 14.31 -26.91
C GLU A 412 -3.08 13.97 -28.37
N ARG A 413 -2.21 14.78 -28.99
CA ARG A 413 -1.70 14.50 -30.35
C ARG A 413 -0.95 13.17 -30.42
N ASN A 414 -0.14 12.86 -29.43
CA ASN A 414 0.64 11.62 -29.37
C ASN A 414 -0.26 10.39 -29.17
N ILE A 415 -1.26 10.47 -28.29
CA ILE A 415 -2.28 9.44 -28.11
C ILE A 415 -2.98 9.18 -29.44
N ASN A 416 -3.55 10.22 -30.06
CA ASN A 416 -4.28 10.10 -31.31
C ASN A 416 -3.41 9.57 -32.47
N LYS A 417 -2.15 9.98 -32.54
CA LYS A 417 -1.19 9.45 -33.52
C LYS A 417 -0.87 7.97 -33.28
N MET A 418 -0.73 7.54 -32.02
CA MET A 418 -0.49 6.14 -31.68
C MET A 418 -1.70 5.27 -32.08
N VAL A 419 -2.91 5.74 -31.76
CA VAL A 419 -4.18 5.08 -32.14
C VAL A 419 -4.32 4.99 -33.66
N ASP A 420 -4.09 6.07 -34.40
CA ASP A 420 -4.14 6.09 -35.87
C ASP A 420 -3.14 5.13 -36.50
N ASN A 421 -1.89 5.13 -36.01
CA ASN A 421 -0.85 4.25 -36.47
C ASN A 421 -1.18 2.77 -36.21
N PHE A 422 -1.77 2.47 -35.05
CA PHE A 422 -2.19 1.12 -34.71
C PHE A 422 -3.32 0.65 -35.64
N MET A 423 -4.29 1.50 -35.96
CA MET A 423 -5.39 1.14 -36.87
C MET A 423 -4.91 0.95 -38.31
N ARG A 424 -4.11 1.88 -38.84
CA ARG A 424 -3.75 1.91 -40.27
C ARG A 424 -2.62 0.97 -40.67
N HIS A 425 -1.69 0.67 -39.76
CA HIS A 425 -0.47 -0.05 -40.10
C HIS A 425 -0.33 -1.30 -39.22
N SER A 426 -0.60 -2.49 -39.80
CA SER A 426 -0.46 -3.76 -39.08
C SER A 426 0.95 -4.00 -38.52
N GLN A 427 1.98 -3.44 -39.17
CA GLN A 427 3.39 -3.48 -38.70
C GLN A 427 3.63 -2.68 -37.41
N ASN A 428 2.70 -1.80 -37.04
CA ASN A 428 2.74 -1.04 -35.78
C ASN A 428 1.93 -1.73 -34.67
N ARG A 429 1.32 -2.88 -34.94
CA ARG A 429 0.59 -3.68 -33.95
C ARG A 429 1.50 -4.77 -33.40
N ASN A 430 2.46 -4.37 -32.58
CA ASN A 430 3.31 -5.33 -31.88
C ASN A 430 3.87 -4.79 -30.57
N LYS A 431 4.49 -5.69 -29.79
CA LYS A 431 5.14 -5.35 -28.51
C LYS A 431 6.26 -4.31 -28.59
N LYS A 432 6.81 -4.01 -29.78
CA LYS A 432 7.83 -2.96 -29.91
C LYS A 432 7.19 -1.57 -29.91
N VAL A 433 6.04 -1.43 -30.57
CA VAL A 433 5.33 -0.15 -30.70
C VAL A 433 4.30 0.06 -29.59
N VAL A 434 3.54 -0.98 -29.26
CA VAL A 434 2.55 -1.02 -28.18
C VAL A 434 2.93 -2.13 -27.18
N PRO A 435 3.84 -1.88 -26.23
CA PRO A 435 4.37 -2.93 -25.36
C PRO A 435 3.30 -3.59 -24.48
N ASP A 436 2.32 -2.81 -24.02
CA ASP A 436 1.28 -3.25 -23.10
C ASP A 436 -0.10 -2.81 -23.61
N ILE A 437 -1.04 -3.75 -23.71
CA ILE A 437 -2.40 -3.46 -24.20
C ILE A 437 -3.20 -2.72 -23.12
N GLY A 438 -3.01 -3.00 -21.84
CA GLY A 438 -3.73 -2.31 -20.77
C GLY A 438 -3.39 -0.82 -20.68
N GLU A 439 -2.10 -0.48 -20.77
CA GLU A 439 -1.65 0.92 -20.89
C GLU A 439 -2.21 1.61 -22.14
N PHE A 440 -2.37 0.88 -23.24
CA PHE A 440 -2.92 1.41 -24.48
C PHE A 440 -4.45 1.59 -24.42
N LEU A 441 -5.17 0.71 -23.73
CA LEU A 441 -6.61 0.86 -23.50
C LEU A 441 -6.94 2.14 -22.72
N ILE A 442 -6.11 2.48 -21.72
CA ILE A 442 -6.24 3.75 -20.99
C ILE A 442 -6.07 4.94 -21.94
N GLN A 443 -5.07 4.91 -22.82
CA GLN A 443 -4.85 5.96 -23.82
C GLN A 443 -6.01 6.07 -24.81
N ILE A 444 -6.56 4.96 -25.27
CA ILE A 444 -7.75 4.95 -26.15
C ILE A 444 -8.93 5.60 -25.44
N ALA A 445 -9.18 5.24 -24.18
CA ALA A 445 -10.28 5.79 -23.40
C ALA A 445 -10.15 7.29 -23.15
N LEU A 446 -8.92 7.82 -23.11
CA LEU A 446 -8.64 9.25 -22.95
C LEU A 446 -8.62 10.02 -24.28
N SER A 447 -8.63 9.34 -25.43
CA SER A 447 -8.56 10.02 -26.72
C SER A 447 -9.86 10.78 -27.01
N ASN A 448 -9.72 12.02 -27.46
CA ASN A 448 -10.87 12.84 -27.87
C ASN A 448 -11.37 12.55 -29.29
N LYS A 449 -10.63 11.74 -30.06
CA LYS A 449 -10.89 11.49 -31.49
C LYS A 449 -11.50 10.13 -31.78
N TYR A 450 -11.10 9.10 -31.04
CA TYR A 450 -11.46 7.72 -31.29
C TYR A 450 -12.20 7.12 -30.10
N GLN A 451 -13.24 6.34 -30.39
CA GLN A 451 -13.94 5.51 -29.42
C GLN A 451 -13.44 4.06 -29.50
N PHE A 452 -13.54 3.32 -28.39
CA PHE A 452 -13.08 1.93 -28.32
C PHE A 452 -13.71 1.05 -29.41
N ASP A 453 -14.99 1.25 -29.73
CA ASP A 453 -15.70 0.47 -30.74
C ASP A 453 -15.11 0.57 -32.15
N GLU A 454 -14.48 1.71 -32.50
CA GLU A 454 -13.85 1.92 -33.80
C GLU A 454 -12.54 1.15 -33.96
N ILE A 455 -11.87 0.85 -32.83
CA ILE A 455 -10.56 0.20 -32.80
C ILE A 455 -10.62 -1.26 -32.28
N ARG A 456 -11.74 -1.69 -31.67
CA ARG A 456 -11.87 -2.98 -30.96
C ARG A 456 -11.38 -4.17 -31.78
N LYS A 457 -11.71 -4.22 -33.07
CA LYS A 457 -11.29 -5.30 -33.99
C LYS A 457 -9.77 -5.48 -33.98
N TYR A 458 -9.04 -4.38 -34.13
CA TYR A 458 -7.58 -4.38 -34.20
C TYR A 458 -6.94 -4.71 -32.86
N ILE A 459 -7.56 -4.29 -31.75
CA ILE A 459 -7.12 -4.66 -30.40
C ILE A 459 -7.25 -6.17 -30.20
N TYR A 460 -8.39 -6.74 -30.56
CA TYR A 460 -8.63 -8.18 -30.38
C TYR A 460 -7.72 -9.03 -31.29
N GLU A 461 -7.53 -8.65 -32.55
CA GLU A 461 -6.55 -9.30 -33.44
C GLU A 461 -5.16 -9.39 -32.79
N GLU A 462 -4.65 -8.27 -32.29
CA GLU A 462 -3.32 -8.21 -31.65
C GLU A 462 -3.29 -8.89 -30.29
N TYR A 463 -4.35 -8.76 -29.49
CA TYR A 463 -4.47 -9.39 -28.19
C TYR A 463 -4.40 -10.92 -28.29
N PHE A 464 -5.22 -11.51 -29.17
CA PHE A 464 -5.24 -12.95 -29.37
C PHE A 464 -3.92 -13.43 -30.00
N ALA A 465 -3.33 -12.68 -30.93
CA ALA A 465 -2.02 -13.01 -31.48
C ALA A 465 -0.91 -13.09 -30.42
N ARG A 466 -0.90 -12.19 -29.41
CA ARG A 466 0.04 -12.28 -28.27
C ARG A 466 -0.20 -13.48 -27.38
N GLN A 467 -1.46 -13.92 -27.28
CA GLN A 467 -1.87 -15.03 -26.42
C GLN A 467 -1.40 -16.39 -26.96
N ILE A 468 -1.34 -16.54 -28.30
CA ILE A 468 -0.90 -17.78 -28.96
C ILE A 468 0.44 -18.29 -28.43
N LEU A 469 1.43 -17.40 -28.18
CA LEU A 469 2.72 -17.78 -27.62
C LEU A 469 2.58 -18.54 -26.29
N TRP A 470 1.67 -18.10 -25.41
CA TRP A 470 1.47 -18.72 -24.10
C TRP A 470 0.66 -20.01 -24.19
N ILE A 471 -0.31 -20.05 -25.09
CA ILE A 471 -1.08 -21.27 -25.39
C ILE A 471 -0.16 -22.36 -25.95
N GLU A 472 0.68 -22.02 -26.93
CA GLU A 472 1.68 -22.92 -27.53
C GLU A 472 2.63 -23.45 -26.46
N ARG A 473 3.20 -22.58 -25.61
CA ARG A 473 4.13 -22.97 -24.53
C ARG A 473 3.52 -23.91 -23.50
N LYS A 474 2.22 -23.79 -23.24
CA LYS A 474 1.49 -24.70 -22.33
C LYS A 474 1.19 -26.06 -22.98
N GLY A 475 1.31 -26.19 -24.30
CA GLY A 475 1.14 -27.47 -25.00
C GLY A 475 -0.27 -28.06 -24.88
N VAL A 476 -1.30 -27.21 -24.71
CA VAL A 476 -2.68 -27.66 -24.47
C VAL A 476 -3.38 -28.25 -25.70
N VAL A 477 -2.82 -28.04 -26.89
CA VAL A 477 -3.29 -28.58 -28.16
C VAL A 477 -2.09 -29.01 -29.00
N GLU A 478 -2.18 -30.18 -29.65
CA GLU A 478 -1.10 -30.72 -30.48
C GLU A 478 -0.78 -29.84 -31.71
N ASN A 479 -1.82 -29.30 -32.35
CA ASN A 479 -1.69 -28.45 -33.52
C ASN A 479 -2.70 -27.30 -33.46
N LEU A 480 -2.21 -26.06 -33.32
CA LEU A 480 -3.04 -24.86 -33.26
C LEU A 480 -3.68 -24.48 -34.61
N PHE A 481 -3.33 -25.15 -35.71
CA PHE A 481 -4.04 -25.07 -36.99
C PHE A 481 -5.13 -26.15 -37.16
N ASP A 482 -5.27 -27.09 -36.22
CA ASP A 482 -6.26 -28.17 -36.27
C ASP A 482 -7.01 -28.32 -34.93
N ILE A 483 -7.55 -27.21 -34.44
CA ILE A 483 -8.27 -27.15 -33.17
C ILE A 483 -9.65 -27.80 -33.34
N LYS A 484 -10.07 -28.59 -32.34
CA LYS A 484 -11.42 -29.17 -32.24
C LYS A 484 -12.23 -28.48 -31.13
N PRO A 485 -13.58 -28.53 -31.18
CA PRO A 485 -14.42 -27.93 -30.13
C PRO A 485 -14.10 -28.39 -28.70
N ARG A 486 -13.65 -29.65 -28.54
CA ARG A 486 -13.23 -30.22 -27.24
C ARG A 486 -11.97 -29.59 -26.66
N ASP A 487 -11.17 -28.90 -27.46
CA ASP A 487 -9.89 -28.30 -27.05
C ASP A 487 -10.10 -26.90 -26.46
N LEU A 488 -11.21 -26.23 -26.81
CA LEU A 488 -11.52 -24.86 -26.39
C LEU A 488 -11.44 -24.62 -24.87
N PRO A 489 -11.93 -25.50 -23.98
CA PRO A 489 -11.78 -25.32 -22.53
C PRO A 489 -10.32 -25.27 -22.08
N ASN A 490 -9.46 -26.12 -22.64
CA ASN A 490 -8.04 -26.16 -22.29
C ASN A 490 -7.30 -24.92 -22.82
N ILE A 491 -7.65 -24.46 -24.02
CA ILE A 491 -7.13 -23.20 -24.57
C ILE A 491 -7.57 -22.02 -23.69
N PHE A 492 -8.84 -21.99 -23.28
CA PHE A 492 -9.35 -20.94 -22.41
C PHE A 492 -8.60 -20.90 -21.07
N GLU A 493 -8.42 -22.06 -20.42
CA GLU A 493 -7.69 -22.15 -19.16
C GLU A 493 -6.22 -21.74 -19.32
N ALA A 494 -5.59 -22.06 -20.46
CA ALA A 494 -4.25 -21.59 -20.78
C ALA A 494 -4.16 -20.05 -20.82
N ALA A 495 -5.23 -19.41 -21.29
CA ALA A 495 -5.40 -17.97 -21.55
C ALA A 495 -6.10 -17.17 -20.44
N LYS A 496 -6.60 -17.84 -19.40
CA LYS A 496 -7.57 -17.31 -18.44
C LYS A 496 -7.18 -16.00 -17.78
N VAL A 497 -5.95 -15.93 -17.22
CA VAL A 497 -5.44 -14.73 -16.56
C VAL A 497 -5.44 -13.53 -17.50
N SER A 498 -4.92 -13.70 -18.73
CA SER A 498 -4.93 -12.60 -19.71
C SER A 498 -6.35 -12.17 -20.08
N ASN A 499 -7.28 -13.12 -20.20
CA ASN A 499 -8.68 -12.82 -20.55
C ASN A 499 -9.34 -12.00 -19.45
N HIS A 500 -9.15 -12.40 -18.19
CA HIS A 500 -9.67 -11.65 -17.05
C HIS A 500 -9.08 -10.25 -16.93
N LEU A 501 -7.77 -10.10 -17.17
CA LEU A 501 -7.12 -8.80 -17.16
C LEU A 501 -7.63 -7.88 -18.28
N LEU A 502 -7.85 -8.41 -19.49
CA LEU A 502 -8.44 -7.65 -20.59
C LEU A 502 -9.83 -7.13 -20.22
N VAL A 503 -10.71 -8.02 -19.75
CA VAL A 503 -12.08 -7.62 -19.37
C VAL A 503 -12.05 -6.61 -18.22
N SER A 504 -11.16 -6.80 -17.24
CA SER A 504 -11.01 -5.87 -16.11
C SER A 504 -10.55 -4.49 -16.56
N ASN A 505 -9.58 -4.40 -17.49
CA ASN A 505 -9.12 -3.12 -18.02
C ASN A 505 -10.20 -2.40 -18.84
N LEU A 506 -11.01 -3.14 -19.60
CA LEU A 506 -12.16 -2.56 -20.30
C LEU A 506 -13.21 -2.04 -19.31
N GLU A 507 -13.48 -2.80 -18.25
CA GLU A 507 -14.43 -2.41 -17.20
C GLU A 507 -13.95 -1.18 -16.42
N MET A 508 -12.64 -1.08 -16.12
CA MET A 508 -12.03 0.11 -15.52
C MET A 508 -12.24 1.35 -16.39
N ALA A 509 -11.95 1.24 -17.70
CA ALA A 509 -12.14 2.34 -18.63
C ALA A 509 -13.61 2.75 -18.74
N GLU A 510 -14.53 1.79 -18.90
CA GLU A 510 -15.97 2.06 -19.02
C GLU A 510 -16.57 2.66 -17.73
N THR A 511 -16.05 2.27 -16.56
CA THR A 511 -16.54 2.76 -15.26
C THR A 511 -15.99 4.12 -14.88
N PHE A 512 -14.70 4.36 -15.11
CA PHE A 512 -13.99 5.52 -14.56
C PHE A 512 -13.57 6.55 -15.62
N ILE A 513 -13.72 6.26 -16.91
CA ILE A 513 -13.36 7.19 -18.00
C ILE A 513 -14.61 7.45 -18.86
N PHE A 514 -15.52 8.26 -18.34
CA PHE A 514 -16.78 8.63 -18.99
C PHE A 514 -16.94 10.14 -19.13
N SER A 515 -17.87 10.58 -19.98
CA SER A 515 -18.16 12.00 -20.18
C SER A 515 -18.61 12.68 -18.89
N GLY A 516 -17.94 13.75 -18.48
CA GLY A 516 -18.23 14.47 -17.23
C GLY A 516 -17.48 13.96 -15.99
N VAL A 517 -16.62 12.94 -16.14
CA VAL A 517 -15.88 12.37 -15.00
C VAL A 517 -14.86 13.35 -14.42
N LYS A 518 -14.26 14.20 -15.26
CA LYS A 518 -13.27 15.20 -14.83
C LYS A 518 -13.89 16.19 -13.85
N GLU A 519 -15.03 16.78 -14.21
CA GLU A 519 -15.78 17.72 -13.38
C GLU A 519 -16.33 17.07 -12.10
N TYR A 520 -16.61 15.76 -12.16
CA TYR A 520 -16.98 15.00 -10.98
C TYR A 520 -15.80 14.84 -10.02
N LEU A 521 -14.65 14.39 -10.53
CA LEU A 521 -13.43 14.19 -9.75
C LEU A 521 -12.93 15.50 -9.16
N ASP A 522 -13.02 16.62 -9.90
CA ASP A 522 -12.66 17.95 -9.39
C ASP A 522 -13.48 18.37 -8.16
N ARG A 523 -14.80 18.14 -8.21
CA ARG A 523 -15.69 18.46 -7.08
C ARG A 523 -15.53 17.52 -5.89
N SER A 524 -14.88 16.38 -6.11
CA SER A 524 -14.74 15.31 -5.12
C SER A 524 -13.28 15.09 -4.74
N TYR A 525 -12.38 16.03 -5.06
CA TYR A 525 -10.94 15.96 -4.75
C TYR A 525 -10.26 14.68 -5.27
N GLY A 526 -10.73 14.15 -6.40
CA GLY A 526 -10.25 12.92 -7.02
C GLY A 526 -10.88 11.62 -6.48
N TYR A 527 -11.77 11.69 -5.50
CA TYR A 527 -12.47 10.51 -4.98
C TYR A 527 -13.68 10.12 -5.84
N PRO A 528 -13.81 8.83 -6.23
CA PRO A 528 -15.02 8.29 -6.85
C PRO A 528 -16.15 8.12 -5.81
N PRO A 529 -17.42 8.09 -6.24
CA PRO A 529 -18.53 7.84 -5.32
C PRO A 529 -18.61 6.36 -4.93
N ASP A 530 -18.93 6.10 -3.66
CA ASP A 530 -18.98 4.76 -3.07
C ASP A 530 -19.88 3.78 -3.83
N ASN A 531 -21.03 4.23 -4.34
CA ASN A 531 -21.93 3.38 -5.10
C ASN A 531 -21.34 2.91 -6.45
N ILE A 532 -20.44 3.68 -7.05
CA ILE A 532 -19.71 3.29 -8.27
C ILE A 532 -18.60 2.31 -7.92
N VAL A 533 -17.87 2.57 -6.82
CA VAL A 533 -16.84 1.67 -6.28
C VAL A 533 -17.43 0.29 -5.98
N GLU A 534 -18.55 0.22 -5.27
CA GLU A 534 -19.23 -1.03 -4.91
C GLU A 534 -19.71 -1.80 -6.14
N LYS A 535 -20.33 -1.10 -7.11
CA LYS A 535 -20.76 -1.69 -8.38
C LYS A 535 -19.57 -2.26 -9.15
N PHE A 536 -18.47 -1.52 -9.20
CA PHE A 536 -17.26 -1.97 -9.87
C PHE A 536 -16.66 -3.21 -9.20
N GLN A 537 -16.58 -3.24 -7.87
CA GLN A 537 -16.15 -4.43 -7.12
C GLN A 537 -17.02 -5.65 -7.39
N GLN A 538 -18.35 -5.47 -7.51
CA GLN A 538 -19.26 -6.56 -7.89
C GLN A 538 -18.98 -7.06 -9.31
N ARG A 539 -18.69 -6.16 -10.25
CA ARG A 539 -18.32 -6.52 -11.62
C ARG A 539 -16.98 -7.27 -11.66
N LEU A 540 -15.98 -6.87 -10.88
CA LEU A 540 -14.72 -7.62 -10.77
C LEU A 540 -14.93 -9.06 -10.27
N LYS A 541 -15.85 -9.27 -9.31
CA LYS A 541 -16.22 -10.63 -8.87
C LYS A 541 -16.84 -11.43 -10.01
N ALA A 542 -17.71 -10.82 -10.82
CA ALA A 542 -18.28 -11.47 -12.00
C ALA A 542 -17.21 -11.80 -13.06
N ILE A 543 -16.22 -10.92 -13.26
CA ILE A 543 -15.12 -11.15 -14.21
C ILE A 543 -14.27 -12.35 -13.77
N LYS A 544 -13.95 -12.48 -12.47
CA LYS A 544 -13.23 -13.63 -11.92
C LYS A 544 -13.97 -14.96 -12.14
N ALA A 545 -15.29 -14.92 -12.20
CA ALA A 545 -16.12 -16.10 -12.42
C ALA A 545 -16.17 -16.57 -13.88
N ILE A 546 -15.67 -15.78 -14.84
CA ILE A 546 -15.65 -16.16 -16.25
C ILE A 546 -14.71 -17.36 -16.44
N ASP A 547 -15.24 -18.49 -16.89
CA ASP A 547 -14.48 -19.75 -17.04
C ASP A 547 -14.51 -20.35 -18.46
N ARG A 548 -15.18 -19.67 -19.41
CA ARG A 548 -15.34 -20.16 -20.79
C ARG A 548 -15.47 -19.03 -21.82
N TYR A 549 -15.16 -19.36 -23.08
CA TYR A 549 -15.17 -18.40 -24.18
C TYR A 549 -16.53 -17.74 -24.44
N SER A 550 -17.65 -18.44 -24.25
CA SER A 550 -18.97 -17.85 -24.49
C SER A 550 -19.28 -16.68 -23.54
N GLU A 551 -18.84 -16.77 -22.30
CA GLU A 551 -18.97 -15.69 -21.32
C GLU A 551 -17.97 -14.58 -21.57
N PHE A 552 -16.72 -14.94 -21.87
CA PHE A 552 -15.68 -13.97 -22.23
C PHE A 552 -16.06 -13.14 -23.45
N VAL A 553 -16.50 -13.77 -24.55
CA VAL A 553 -16.93 -13.09 -25.78
C VAL A 553 -18.07 -12.12 -25.52
N ARG A 554 -19.00 -12.46 -24.62
CA ARG A 554 -20.07 -11.54 -24.19
C ARG A 554 -19.49 -10.37 -23.40
N ALA A 555 -18.57 -10.62 -22.47
CA ALA A 555 -17.94 -9.60 -21.65
C ALA A 555 -17.14 -8.59 -22.49
N VAL A 556 -16.45 -9.05 -23.53
CA VAL A 556 -15.71 -8.18 -24.47
C VAL A 556 -16.55 -7.65 -25.64
N LYS A 557 -17.89 -7.81 -25.60
CA LYS A 557 -18.84 -7.32 -26.61
C LYS A 557 -18.52 -7.82 -28.05
N MET A 558 -18.05 -9.07 -28.20
CA MET A 558 -17.72 -9.72 -29.48
C MET A 558 -18.78 -10.72 -29.96
N ASN A 559 -19.95 -10.76 -29.33
CA ASN A 559 -21.06 -11.68 -29.64
C ASN A 559 -21.72 -11.41 -31.01
N ASP A 560 -21.45 -10.25 -31.62
CA ASP A 560 -21.82 -9.93 -33.00
C ASP A 560 -20.95 -10.68 -34.03
N THR A 561 -19.70 -10.95 -33.67
CA THR A 561 -18.64 -11.51 -34.52
C THR A 561 -18.45 -13.01 -34.26
N ILE A 562 -18.36 -13.41 -33.00
CA ILE A 562 -18.10 -14.80 -32.58
C ILE A 562 -19.39 -15.35 -31.96
N LYS A 563 -20.17 -16.09 -32.75
CA LYS A 563 -21.48 -16.62 -32.35
C LYS A 563 -21.47 -18.10 -31.99
N THR A 564 -20.51 -18.85 -32.51
CA THR A 564 -20.43 -20.32 -32.38
C THR A 564 -19.04 -20.75 -31.94
N PRO A 565 -18.89 -21.96 -31.37
CA PRO A 565 -17.58 -22.54 -31.08
C PRO A 565 -16.67 -22.61 -32.32
N ASP A 566 -17.24 -22.94 -33.49
CA ASP A 566 -16.47 -23.00 -34.74
C ASP A 566 -15.94 -21.61 -35.15
N ALA A 567 -16.75 -20.55 -35.00
CA ALA A 567 -16.28 -19.19 -35.26
C ALA A 567 -15.15 -18.77 -34.29
N MET A 568 -15.16 -19.25 -33.04
CA MET A 568 -14.07 -19.02 -32.09
C MET A 568 -12.80 -19.77 -32.53
N ILE A 569 -12.94 -21.01 -33.00
CA ILE A 569 -11.83 -21.80 -33.53
C ILE A 569 -11.19 -21.09 -34.73
N ASP A 570 -12.00 -20.66 -35.70
CA ASP A 570 -11.52 -19.92 -36.88
C ASP A 570 -10.78 -18.64 -36.46
N PHE A 571 -11.29 -17.94 -35.45
CA PHE A 571 -10.65 -16.73 -34.91
C PHE A 571 -9.30 -17.03 -34.25
N ILE A 572 -9.19 -18.13 -33.48
CA ILE A 572 -7.92 -18.55 -32.88
C ILE A 572 -6.93 -18.96 -33.97
N ILE A 573 -7.35 -19.71 -34.98
CA ILE A 573 -6.49 -20.12 -36.10
C ILE A 573 -5.96 -18.89 -36.84
N SER A 574 -6.82 -17.92 -37.17
CA SER A 574 -6.38 -16.64 -37.77
C SER A 574 -5.38 -15.89 -36.87
N SER A 575 -5.59 -15.93 -35.55
CA SER A 575 -4.66 -15.32 -34.59
C SER A 575 -3.29 -16.00 -34.57
N VAL A 576 -3.18 -17.30 -34.90
CA VAL A 576 -1.89 -18.00 -35.07
C VAL A 576 -1.12 -17.40 -36.26
N GLU A 577 -1.79 -17.13 -37.37
CA GLU A 577 -1.17 -16.52 -38.54
C GLU A 577 -0.63 -15.12 -38.23
N ILE A 578 -1.44 -14.29 -37.56
CA ILE A 578 -1.02 -12.95 -37.11
C ILE A 578 0.16 -13.07 -36.13
N SER A 579 0.11 -14.03 -35.20
CA SER A 579 1.18 -14.27 -34.24
C SER A 579 2.51 -14.60 -34.91
N ASN A 580 2.48 -15.42 -35.96
CA ASN A 580 3.64 -15.72 -36.79
C ASN A 580 4.14 -14.48 -37.55
N GLN A 581 3.22 -13.70 -38.16
CA GLN A 581 3.56 -12.49 -38.91
C GLN A 581 4.24 -11.44 -38.02
N GLN A 582 3.76 -11.26 -36.79
CA GLN A 582 4.35 -10.35 -35.80
C GLN A 582 5.61 -10.92 -35.12
N GLY A 583 5.96 -12.18 -35.41
CA GLY A 583 7.16 -12.85 -34.90
C GLY A 583 7.06 -13.26 -33.43
N TYR A 584 5.86 -13.41 -32.87
CA TYR A 584 5.67 -13.95 -31.53
C TYR A 584 5.92 -15.46 -31.48
N THR A 585 5.47 -16.17 -32.51
CA THR A 585 5.60 -17.62 -32.65
C THR A 585 6.18 -17.99 -34.02
N ARG A 586 6.45 -19.30 -34.22
CA ARG A 586 6.89 -19.89 -35.49
C ARG A 586 6.16 -21.20 -35.76
N ILE A 587 4.85 -21.21 -35.51
CA ILE A 587 4.01 -22.40 -35.67
C ILE A 587 3.79 -22.61 -37.16
N GLN A 588 4.06 -23.81 -37.67
CA GLN A 588 3.76 -24.13 -39.06
C GLN A 588 2.52 -25.03 -39.16
N PRO A 589 1.70 -24.88 -40.22
CA PRO A 589 0.67 -25.84 -40.51
C PRO A 589 1.30 -27.22 -40.67
N ALA A 590 0.77 -28.23 -39.98
CA ALA A 590 1.26 -29.59 -40.14
C ALA A 590 0.97 -30.06 -41.57
N PHE A 591 2.03 -30.27 -42.38
CA PHE A 591 1.90 -31.08 -43.59
C PHE A 591 1.57 -32.51 -43.16
N ARG A 592 0.47 -33.08 -43.71
CA ARG A 592 0.08 -34.47 -43.46
C ARG A 592 1.31 -35.39 -43.66
N GLY A 593 1.86 -35.92 -42.58
CA GLY A 593 2.87 -36.99 -42.64
C GLY A 593 4.22 -36.77 -41.94
N GLN A 594 4.46 -35.66 -41.22
CA GLN A 594 5.70 -35.53 -40.43
C GLN A 594 5.43 -35.42 -38.93
N SER A 595 5.66 -36.53 -38.22
CA SER A 595 5.95 -36.53 -36.79
C SER A 595 7.19 -35.65 -36.56
N ARG A 596 7.06 -34.56 -35.79
CA ARG A 596 8.19 -33.73 -35.38
C ARG A 596 8.52 -33.95 -33.91
N ARG A 597 9.72 -34.52 -33.74
CA ARG A 597 10.73 -34.47 -32.66
C ARG A 597 10.27 -34.07 -31.26
N SER A 598 10.60 -34.94 -30.32
CA SER A 598 10.36 -34.82 -28.89
C SER A 598 11.01 -33.58 -28.24
N TYR A 599 10.38 -33.21 -27.13
CA TYR A 599 10.59 -32.05 -26.25
C TYR A 599 12.05 -31.80 -25.81
N GLN A 600 12.95 -32.78 -25.88
CA GLN A 600 14.37 -32.60 -25.52
C GLN A 600 15.11 -31.61 -26.44
N SER A 601 14.80 -31.61 -27.75
CA SER A 601 15.64 -30.89 -28.73
C SER A 601 15.51 -29.36 -28.72
N ILE A 602 14.46 -28.81 -28.10
CA ILE A 602 14.25 -27.34 -28.01
C ILE A 602 14.95 -26.76 -26.78
N GLN A 603 15.09 -27.54 -25.69
CA GLN A 603 15.85 -27.12 -24.52
C GLN A 603 17.36 -27.07 -24.83
N ASP A 604 17.87 -28.03 -25.59
CA ASP A 604 19.28 -28.05 -25.99
C ASP A 604 19.64 -26.87 -26.91
N ASP A 605 18.75 -26.49 -27.83
CA ASP A 605 18.99 -25.40 -28.79
C ASP A 605 18.92 -24.00 -28.15
N GLN A 606 18.17 -23.84 -27.06
CA GLN A 606 18.18 -22.63 -26.23
C GLN A 606 19.37 -22.59 -25.27
N HIS A 607 19.78 -23.74 -24.71
CA HIS A 607 20.95 -23.82 -23.83
C HIS A 607 22.27 -23.56 -24.58
N LEU A 608 22.38 -24.00 -25.85
CA LEU A 608 23.49 -23.70 -26.75
C LEU A 608 23.56 -22.20 -27.12
N LYS A 609 22.42 -21.57 -27.40
CA LYS A 609 22.35 -20.12 -27.69
C LYS A 609 22.62 -19.25 -26.46
N TYR A 610 22.33 -19.74 -25.26
CA TYR A 610 22.63 -19.05 -24.00
C TYR A 610 24.12 -19.16 -23.63
N GLN A 611 24.76 -20.30 -23.92
CA GLN A 611 26.21 -20.48 -23.71
C GLN A 611 27.06 -19.70 -24.72
N ASP A 612 26.66 -19.63 -26.00
CA ASP A 612 27.39 -18.87 -27.03
C ASP A 612 27.32 -17.34 -26.79
N LYS A 613 26.26 -16.84 -26.13
CA LYS A 613 26.17 -15.43 -25.66
C LYS A 613 27.03 -15.14 -24.43
N ARG A 614 27.39 -16.16 -23.65
CA ARG A 614 28.21 -16.03 -22.43
C ARG A 614 29.70 -16.18 -22.70
N GLN A 615 30.08 -16.78 -23.84
CA GLN A 615 31.47 -16.80 -24.33
C GLN A 615 31.85 -15.57 -25.17
N LYS A 616 30.86 -14.76 -25.61
CA LYS A 616 31.05 -13.51 -26.37
C LYS A 616 30.92 -12.23 -25.51
N ARG A 617 30.71 -12.38 -24.20
CA ARG A 617 30.83 -11.34 -23.18
C ARG A 617 31.94 -11.74 -22.24
#